data_AF-A0A5B6TN37-F1
#
_entry.id   AF-A0A5B6TN37-F1
#
_cell.length_a   1.000
_cell.length_b   1.000
_cell.length_c   1.000
_cell.angle_alpha   90.00
_cell.angle_beta   90.00
_cell.angle_gamma   90.00
#
_symmetry.space_group_name_H-M   'P 1'
#
loop_
_entity.id
_entity.type
_entity.pdbx_description
1 polymer ?
#
loop_
_entity_poly.entity_id
_entity_poly.type
_entity_poly.pdbx_seq_one_letter_code
_entity_poly.pdbx_strand_id
1 'polypeptide(L)'
;MTKADYMKFYPPVGYYITDKADGIRGIAVIQDTQIYVVADQLYSLGTTGIEPLKPTILDGEFMPEKKEFYGFDVIMYEGNLLTQQGFETRIESLSKGIKVLQAFNIKAEMKPFISLTSADPNVLLKNFESIFKKKTRPYSIDGIILVEPGNSYLNTNTFKWKPTWDNTLDFLVRKCPESLNVPEYAPKKGFSLHLLFVGISGELFKKLALNWCPGYTKLFPVTQRNQNYFPVQFQPSDFPLAFLYYHPDTSSFSNIDGKVLEMRCLKREINHVSWEIVKIREDRQQDLKTGGYFGNDFKTAELTWLNYMDPFSFEELAKGPSGMYFAGAKTGIYRAQTALISFIKQEIIQKISHQSWVIDLGIGKGQDLGRYLDA
;
A
#
# COMPACT_ATOMS: atom_id res chain seq x y z
N MET A 1 -4.52 -2.71 -2.80
CA MET A 1 -4.74 -4.16 -2.57
C MET A 1 -4.43 -4.85 -3.87
N THR A 2 -3.93 -6.08 -3.84
CA THR A 2 -3.73 -6.88 -5.06
C THR A 2 -4.99 -7.66 -5.43
N LYS A 3 -5.07 -8.18 -6.67
CA LYS A 3 -6.12 -9.13 -7.07
C LYS A 3 -6.21 -10.33 -6.12
N ALA A 4 -5.05 -10.87 -5.76
CA ALA A 4 -4.94 -12.01 -4.86
C ALA A 4 -5.48 -11.73 -3.46
N ASP A 5 -5.32 -10.50 -2.96
CA ASP A 5 -5.92 -10.10 -1.68
C ASP A 5 -7.44 -9.98 -1.78
N TYR A 6 -7.93 -9.36 -2.84
CA TYR A 6 -9.37 -9.16 -3.05
C TYR A 6 -10.14 -10.47 -3.22
N MET A 7 -9.54 -11.46 -3.90
CA MET A 7 -10.14 -12.78 -4.08
C MET A 7 -10.46 -13.52 -2.78
N LYS A 8 -9.77 -13.22 -1.69
CA LYS A 8 -9.99 -13.88 -0.39
C LYS A 8 -11.40 -13.62 0.15
N PHE A 9 -12.03 -12.53 -0.28
CA PHE A 9 -13.36 -12.11 0.16
C PHE A 9 -14.27 -11.70 -1.01
N TYR A 10 -13.93 -12.07 -2.25
CA TYR A 10 -14.83 -11.86 -3.40
C TYR A 10 -15.91 -12.97 -3.46
N PRO A 11 -17.19 -12.64 -3.72
CA PRO A 11 -17.75 -11.29 -3.80
C PRO A 11 -17.80 -10.62 -2.42
N PRO A 12 -17.56 -9.30 -2.32
CA PRO A 12 -17.39 -8.57 -1.06
C PRO A 12 -18.73 -8.29 -0.34
N VAL A 13 -19.61 -9.30 -0.25
CA VAL A 13 -20.91 -9.16 0.41
C VAL A 13 -20.70 -8.95 1.90
N GLY A 14 -21.39 -7.98 2.48
CA GLY A 14 -21.26 -7.55 3.87
C GLY A 14 -20.25 -6.43 4.09
N TYR A 15 -19.35 -6.18 3.14
CA TYR A 15 -18.38 -5.07 3.24
C TYR A 15 -19.05 -3.72 3.03
N TYR A 16 -18.44 -2.69 3.60
CA TYR A 16 -18.81 -1.29 3.35
C TYR A 16 -17.82 -0.67 2.37
N ILE A 17 -18.30 0.16 1.46
CA ILE A 17 -17.45 0.92 0.53
C ILE A 17 -17.60 2.42 0.73
N THR A 18 -16.48 3.12 0.60
CA THR A 18 -16.41 4.58 0.59
C THR A 18 -15.33 5.05 -0.37
N ASP A 19 -15.35 6.33 -0.76
CA ASP A 19 -14.30 6.90 -1.59
C ASP A 19 -12.99 7.02 -0.79
N LYS A 20 -11.85 7.02 -1.47
CA LYS A 20 -10.59 7.47 -0.88
C LYS A 20 -10.39 8.93 -1.23
N ALA A 21 -10.25 9.78 -0.22
CA ALA A 21 -9.98 11.20 -0.40
C ALA A 21 -8.46 11.46 -0.35
N ASP A 22 -8.07 12.60 -0.90
CA ASP A 22 -6.71 13.14 -0.86
C ASP A 22 -6.63 14.29 0.17
N GLY A 23 -6.77 13.95 1.44
CA GLY A 23 -6.69 14.87 2.59
C GLY A 23 -5.59 14.46 3.57
N ILE A 24 -5.44 15.22 4.65
CA ILE A 24 -4.62 14.78 5.78
C ILE A 24 -5.51 14.07 6.81
N ARG A 25 -5.08 12.91 7.28
CA ARG A 25 -5.79 12.21 8.35
C ARG A 25 -5.84 13.09 9.60
N GLY A 26 -7.03 13.21 10.19
CA GLY A 26 -7.25 14.01 11.39
C GLY A 26 -8.20 13.32 12.36
N ILE A 27 -7.93 13.50 13.65
CA ILE A 27 -8.80 13.05 14.74
C ILE A 27 -9.52 14.27 15.30
N ALA A 28 -10.83 14.37 15.08
CA ALA A 28 -11.65 15.41 15.70
C ALA A 28 -11.97 15.02 17.14
N VAL A 29 -11.67 15.91 18.08
CA VAL A 29 -11.88 15.71 19.52
C VAL A 29 -12.75 16.83 20.04
N ILE A 30 -13.82 16.43 20.71
CA ILE A 30 -14.66 17.28 21.54
C ILE A 30 -14.37 16.87 22.97
N GLN A 31 -13.86 17.79 23.77
CA GLN A 31 -13.56 17.56 25.17
C GLN A 31 -13.83 18.83 25.98
N ASP A 32 -14.61 18.68 27.04
CA ASP A 32 -15.04 19.78 27.89
C ASP A 32 -15.69 20.90 27.05
N THR A 33 -15.04 22.06 26.99
CA THR A 33 -15.52 23.22 26.23
C THR A 33 -14.83 23.41 24.89
N GLN A 34 -13.94 22.50 24.50
CA GLN A 34 -13.06 22.68 23.34
C GLN A 34 -13.37 21.68 22.23
N ILE A 35 -13.27 22.17 20.99
CA ILE A 35 -13.35 21.35 19.79
C ILE A 35 -12.09 21.59 18.96
N TYR A 36 -11.34 20.52 18.72
CA TYR A 36 -10.09 20.57 17.98
C TYR A 36 -9.94 19.36 17.06
N VAL A 37 -9.05 19.48 16.07
CA VAL A 37 -8.61 18.38 15.22
C VAL A 37 -7.11 18.19 15.42
N VAL A 38 -6.71 16.97 15.74
CA VAL A 38 -5.30 16.56 15.76
C VAL A 38 -4.97 15.95 14.41
N ALA A 39 -4.14 16.61 13.61
CA ALA A 39 -3.65 16.11 12.32
C ALA A 39 -2.11 16.17 12.28
N ASP A 40 -1.52 16.78 11.25
CA ASP A 40 -0.09 17.13 11.23
C ASP A 40 0.29 18.15 12.32
N GLN A 41 -0.67 18.96 12.75
CA GLN A 41 -0.62 19.83 13.92
C GLN A 41 -1.98 19.87 14.62
N LEU A 42 -2.06 20.61 15.72
CA LEU A 42 -3.31 20.84 16.46
C LEU A 42 -4.08 22.03 15.87
N TYR A 43 -5.32 21.79 15.45
CA TYR A 43 -6.22 22.82 14.91
C TYR A 43 -7.38 23.06 15.86
N SER A 44 -7.50 24.27 16.41
CA SER A 44 -8.70 24.67 17.14
C SER A 44 -9.83 25.00 16.15
N LEU A 45 -10.97 24.32 16.30
CA LEU A 45 -12.15 24.54 15.46
C LEU A 45 -13.21 25.42 16.15
N GLY A 46 -13.21 25.46 17.48
CA GLY A 46 -14.11 26.31 18.25
C GLY A 46 -14.23 25.86 19.70
N THR A 47 -15.17 26.51 20.40
CA THR A 47 -15.52 26.19 21.78
C THR A 47 -17.02 25.93 21.89
N THR A 48 -17.43 25.01 22.75
CA THR A 48 -18.85 24.70 22.99
C THR A 48 -19.54 25.76 23.87
N GLY A 49 -18.79 26.73 24.39
CA GLY A 49 -19.25 27.71 25.35
C GLY A 49 -18.90 27.31 26.78
N ILE A 50 -19.85 27.42 27.70
CA ILE A 50 -19.65 27.18 29.14
C ILE A 50 -19.97 25.72 29.53
N GLU A 51 -20.93 25.07 28.85
CA GLU A 51 -21.35 23.71 29.22
C GLU A 51 -20.35 22.67 28.70
N PRO A 52 -19.76 21.85 29.60
CA PRO A 52 -18.88 20.76 29.18
C PRO A 52 -19.67 19.71 28.40
N LEU A 53 -19.24 19.43 27.17
CA LEU A 53 -19.75 18.30 26.43
C LEU A 53 -19.07 17.01 26.87
N LYS A 54 -19.83 15.92 26.78
CA LYS A 54 -19.27 14.59 26.95
C LYS A 54 -18.24 14.31 25.86
N PRO A 55 -17.09 13.69 26.22
CA PRO A 55 -16.01 13.45 25.27
C PRO A 55 -16.46 12.72 24.01
N THR A 56 -16.05 13.19 22.84
CA THR A 56 -16.33 12.56 21.55
C THR A 56 -15.07 12.62 20.69
N ILE A 57 -14.70 11.48 20.10
CA ILE A 57 -13.47 11.32 19.31
C ILE A 57 -13.83 10.65 17.99
N LEU A 58 -13.71 11.40 16.89
CA LEU A 58 -14.04 10.97 15.53
C LEU A 58 -12.76 10.85 14.69
N ASP A 59 -12.69 9.86 13.81
CA ASP A 59 -11.58 9.65 12.88
C ASP A 59 -12.02 10.01 11.47
N GLY A 60 -11.19 10.76 10.76
CA GLY A 60 -11.58 11.37 9.51
C GLY A 60 -10.42 11.91 8.69
N GLU A 61 -10.78 12.48 7.55
CA GLU A 61 -9.90 13.32 6.75
C GLU A 61 -10.20 14.78 7.08
N PHE A 62 -9.15 15.58 7.27
CA PHE A 62 -9.25 17.00 7.57
C PHE A 62 -8.65 17.81 6.42
N MET A 63 -9.32 18.92 6.08
CA MET A 63 -8.91 19.86 5.04
C MET A 63 -8.58 21.20 5.72
N PRO A 64 -7.30 21.45 6.11
CA PRO A 64 -6.92 22.61 6.91
C PRO A 64 -7.32 23.95 6.32
N GLU A 65 -7.13 24.13 5.00
CA GLU A 65 -7.41 25.39 4.31
C GLU A 65 -8.89 25.79 4.40
N LYS A 66 -9.79 24.80 4.39
CA LYS A 66 -11.23 25.00 4.45
C LYS A 66 -11.82 24.82 5.85
N LYS A 67 -11.02 24.29 6.79
CA LYS A 67 -11.45 23.80 8.11
C LYS A 67 -12.64 22.82 8.01
N GLU A 68 -12.58 21.93 7.04
CA GLU A 68 -13.62 20.93 6.76
C GLU A 68 -13.17 19.55 7.24
N PHE A 69 -14.05 18.86 7.98
CA PHE A 69 -13.79 17.52 8.52
C PHE A 69 -14.70 16.47 7.88
N TYR A 70 -14.12 15.39 7.37
CA TYR A 70 -14.83 14.30 6.70
C TYR A 70 -14.62 12.99 7.46
N GLY A 71 -15.56 12.67 8.35
CA GLY A 71 -15.46 11.51 9.24
C GLY A 71 -15.70 10.18 8.52
N PHE A 72 -14.91 9.17 8.85
CA PHE A 72 -15.05 7.81 8.33
C PHE A 72 -15.10 6.71 9.40
N ASP A 73 -14.72 6.99 10.65
CA ASP A 73 -14.90 6.08 11.79
C ASP A 73 -15.01 6.88 13.11
N VAL A 74 -15.33 6.22 14.23
CA VAL A 74 -15.46 6.82 15.55
C VAL A 74 -14.81 5.97 16.62
N ILE A 75 -14.07 6.61 17.51
CA ILE A 75 -13.38 5.96 18.63
C ILE A 75 -14.24 6.05 19.89
N MET A 76 -14.87 7.21 20.12
CA MET A 76 -15.68 7.49 21.29
C MET A 76 -16.83 8.44 20.94
N TYR A 77 -18.01 8.20 21.52
CA TYR A 77 -19.15 9.09 21.39
C TYR A 77 -19.82 9.30 22.75
N GLU A 78 -19.94 10.56 23.16
CA GLU A 78 -20.53 10.97 24.45
C GLU A 78 -19.98 10.21 25.67
N GLY A 79 -18.66 10.04 25.74
CA GLY A 79 -17.95 9.34 26.81
C GLY A 79 -17.98 7.82 26.71
N ASN A 80 -18.74 7.25 25.76
CA ASN A 80 -18.76 5.81 25.54
C ASN A 80 -17.68 5.41 24.54
N LEU A 81 -16.74 4.56 24.98
CA LEU A 81 -15.69 4.01 24.13
C LEU A 81 -16.29 2.96 23.19
N LEU A 82 -16.09 3.14 21.89
CA LEU A 82 -16.67 2.27 20.85
C LEU A 82 -15.64 1.36 20.18
N THR A 83 -14.37 1.41 20.63
CA THR A 83 -13.26 0.71 19.98
C THR A 83 -13.41 -0.81 19.94
N GLN A 84 -14.20 -1.41 20.84
CA GLN A 84 -14.47 -2.85 20.87
C GLN A 84 -15.69 -3.27 20.02
N GLN A 85 -16.48 -2.30 19.54
CA GLN A 85 -17.67 -2.57 18.73
C GLN A 85 -17.30 -2.80 17.26
N GLY A 86 -18.15 -3.53 16.52
CA GLY A 86 -18.03 -3.71 15.08
C GLY A 86 -18.25 -2.41 14.30
N PHE A 87 -17.70 -2.33 13.09
CA PHE A 87 -17.74 -1.12 12.25
C PHE A 87 -19.18 -0.62 11.99
N GLU A 88 -20.12 -1.53 11.80
CA GLU A 88 -21.55 -1.28 11.61
C GLU A 88 -22.19 -0.51 12.78
N THR A 89 -21.75 -0.78 14.02
CA THR A 89 -22.21 -0.02 15.20
C THR A 89 -21.50 1.32 15.33
N ARG A 90 -20.20 1.36 14.99
CA ARG A 90 -19.41 2.59 15.05
C ARG A 90 -19.94 3.63 14.06
N ILE A 91 -20.23 3.24 12.83
CA ILE A 91 -20.69 4.20 11.80
C ILE A 91 -22.03 4.87 12.12
N GLU A 92 -22.93 4.19 12.84
CA GLU A 92 -24.15 4.81 13.36
C GLU A 92 -23.84 5.93 14.36
N SER A 93 -22.88 5.70 15.25
CA SER A 93 -22.44 6.68 16.25
C SER A 93 -21.63 7.82 15.63
N LEU A 94 -20.86 7.55 14.58
CA LEU A 94 -20.19 8.58 13.79
C LEU A 94 -21.19 9.60 13.24
N SER A 95 -22.32 9.14 12.69
CA SER A 95 -23.35 10.03 12.16
C SER A 95 -23.90 11.01 13.22
N LYS A 96 -23.96 10.58 14.48
CA LYS A 96 -24.38 11.41 15.62
C LYS A 96 -23.28 12.40 16.01
N GLY A 97 -22.04 11.93 16.10
CA GLY A 97 -20.88 12.79 16.37
C GLY A 97 -20.69 13.91 15.34
N ILE A 98 -20.90 13.63 14.05
CA ILE A 98 -20.85 14.66 13.00
C ILE A 98 -21.90 15.74 13.22
N LYS A 99 -23.12 15.38 13.64
CA LYS A 99 -24.17 16.37 13.97
C LYS A 99 -23.79 17.27 15.14
N VAL A 100 -23.03 16.76 16.10
CA VAL A 100 -22.51 17.57 17.21
C VAL A 100 -21.56 18.63 16.67
N LEU A 101 -20.59 18.28 15.82
CA LEU A 101 -19.71 19.27 15.19
C LEU A 101 -20.50 20.33 14.41
N GLN A 102 -21.47 19.91 13.60
CA GLN A 102 -22.32 20.81 12.83
C GLN A 102 -23.11 21.79 13.71
N ALA A 103 -23.56 21.37 14.90
CA ALA A 103 -24.28 22.23 15.84
C ALA A 103 -23.42 23.42 16.35
N PHE A 104 -22.09 23.29 16.33
CA PHE A 104 -21.14 24.36 16.66
C PHE A 104 -20.62 25.10 15.42
N ASN A 105 -21.38 25.05 14.31
CA ASN A 105 -21.07 25.73 13.06
C ASN A 105 -19.73 25.28 12.44
N ILE A 106 -19.26 24.09 12.80
CA ILE A 106 -18.10 23.44 12.19
C ILE A 106 -18.56 22.72 10.94
N LYS A 107 -17.87 22.95 9.82
CA LYS A 107 -18.13 22.21 8.59
C LYS A 107 -17.62 20.78 8.73
N ALA A 108 -18.52 19.86 9.05
CA ALA A 108 -18.22 18.45 9.14
C ALA A 108 -19.25 17.62 8.37
N GLU A 109 -18.79 16.57 7.70
CA GLU A 109 -19.66 15.61 7.01
C GLU A 109 -19.17 14.19 7.25
N MET A 110 -20.10 13.22 7.27
CA MET A 110 -19.75 11.82 7.21
C MET A 110 -19.45 11.45 5.76
N LYS A 111 -18.38 10.69 5.52
CA LYS A 111 -18.13 10.11 4.20
C LYS A 111 -19.31 9.22 3.75
N PRO A 112 -19.60 9.14 2.45
CA PRO A 112 -20.63 8.23 1.97
C PRO A 112 -20.20 6.79 2.21
N PHE A 113 -21.09 5.98 2.76
CA PHE A 113 -20.88 4.54 2.86
C PHE A 113 -22.03 3.79 2.19
N ILE A 114 -21.68 2.75 1.45
CA ILE A 114 -22.64 1.80 0.88
C ILE A 114 -22.29 0.42 1.41
N SER A 115 -23.25 -0.23 2.07
CA SER A 115 -23.15 -1.64 2.43
C SER A 115 -23.42 -2.49 1.19
N LEU A 116 -22.50 -3.40 0.88
CA LEU A 116 -22.61 -4.31 -0.26
C LEU A 116 -23.43 -5.54 0.12
N THR A 117 -24.71 -5.55 -0.22
CA THR A 117 -25.65 -6.62 0.17
C THR A 117 -25.90 -7.66 -0.92
N SER A 118 -25.35 -7.46 -2.12
CA SER A 118 -25.57 -8.33 -3.29
C SER A 118 -24.24 -8.79 -3.88
N ALA A 119 -24.20 -10.05 -4.32
CA ALA A 119 -23.11 -10.63 -5.09
C ALA A 119 -23.26 -10.39 -6.61
N ASP A 120 -24.37 -9.81 -7.07
CA ASP A 120 -24.60 -9.55 -8.50
C ASP A 120 -23.58 -8.53 -9.05
N PRO A 121 -22.78 -8.88 -10.07
CA PRO A 121 -21.77 -7.98 -10.64
C PRO A 121 -22.32 -6.64 -11.14
N ASN A 122 -23.55 -6.60 -11.66
CA ASN A 122 -24.15 -5.34 -12.14
C ASN A 122 -24.55 -4.44 -10.96
N VAL A 123 -25.00 -5.02 -9.84
CA VAL A 123 -25.30 -4.26 -8.62
C VAL A 123 -24.01 -3.76 -7.98
N LEU A 124 -22.98 -4.61 -7.88
CA LEU A 124 -21.66 -4.23 -7.39
C LEU A 124 -21.06 -3.09 -8.22
N LEU A 125 -21.09 -3.20 -9.56
CA LEU A 125 -20.57 -2.17 -10.46
C LEU A 125 -21.26 -0.83 -10.21
N LYS A 126 -22.59 -0.81 -10.14
CA LYS A 126 -23.35 0.42 -9.84
C LYS A 126 -22.96 1.04 -8.50
N ASN A 127 -22.78 0.21 -7.46
CA ASN A 127 -22.35 0.68 -6.14
C ASN A 127 -20.95 1.31 -6.20
N PHE A 128 -19.97 0.63 -6.82
CA PHE A 128 -18.62 1.17 -7.00
C PHE A 128 -18.60 2.47 -7.82
N GLU A 129 -19.38 2.54 -8.91
CA GLU A 129 -19.48 3.73 -9.75
C GLU A 129 -20.08 4.92 -9.00
N SER A 130 -21.09 4.68 -8.18
CA SER A 130 -21.77 5.73 -7.41
C SER A 130 -20.85 6.43 -6.39
N ILE A 131 -19.78 5.74 -5.97
CA ILE A 131 -18.74 6.26 -5.10
C ILE A 131 -17.61 6.89 -5.93
N PHE A 132 -17.00 6.11 -6.82
CA PHE A 132 -15.76 6.49 -7.50
C PHE A 132 -15.95 7.57 -8.58
N LYS A 133 -17.05 7.52 -9.35
CA LYS A 133 -17.29 8.45 -10.47
C LYS A 133 -18.01 9.73 -10.03
N LYS A 134 -18.22 9.94 -8.72
CA LYS A 134 -19.02 11.06 -8.21
C LYS A 134 -18.21 12.36 -8.20
N LYS A 135 -18.39 13.17 -9.25
CA LYS A 135 -17.72 14.47 -9.43
C LYS A 135 -18.17 15.58 -8.46
N THR A 136 -19.20 15.36 -7.66
CA THR A 136 -19.75 16.40 -6.76
C THR A 136 -19.02 16.49 -5.42
N ARG A 137 -17.93 15.75 -5.21
CA ARG A 137 -17.17 15.81 -3.95
C ARG A 137 -16.31 17.08 -3.89
N PRO A 138 -16.14 17.68 -2.70
CA PRO A 138 -15.32 18.89 -2.52
C PRO A 138 -13.81 18.61 -2.54
N TYR A 139 -13.43 17.35 -2.76
CA TYR A 139 -12.06 16.83 -2.80
C TYR A 139 -11.89 15.84 -3.96
N SER A 140 -10.64 15.61 -4.35
CA SER A 140 -10.29 14.60 -5.36
C SER A 140 -10.50 13.19 -4.80
N ILE A 141 -10.99 12.29 -5.63
CA ILE A 141 -11.14 10.86 -5.33
C ILE A 141 -10.02 10.11 -6.04
N ASP A 142 -9.12 9.47 -5.29
CA ASP A 142 -7.96 8.74 -5.84
C ASP A 142 -8.08 7.22 -5.69
N GLY A 143 -9.24 6.73 -5.25
CA GLY A 143 -9.48 5.30 -5.07
C GLY A 143 -10.77 4.97 -4.33
N ILE A 144 -10.89 3.71 -3.95
CA ILE A 144 -11.99 3.16 -3.14
C ILE A 144 -11.40 2.52 -1.88
N ILE A 145 -12.08 2.68 -0.76
CA ILE A 145 -11.83 1.95 0.48
C ILE A 145 -12.94 0.94 0.69
N LEU A 146 -12.58 -0.31 0.97
CA LEU A 146 -13.46 -1.35 1.47
C LEU A 146 -13.17 -1.59 2.95
N VAL A 147 -14.21 -1.65 3.77
CA VAL A 147 -14.13 -1.84 5.22
C VAL A 147 -14.86 -3.12 5.59
N GLU A 148 -14.17 -4.00 6.30
CA GLU A 148 -14.75 -5.24 6.83
C GLU A 148 -15.61 -4.95 8.07
N PRO A 149 -16.84 -5.50 8.15
CA PRO A 149 -17.69 -5.35 9.35
C PRO A 149 -17.21 -6.20 10.54
N GLY A 150 -17.85 -6.00 11.70
CA GLY A 150 -17.75 -6.88 12.87
C GLY A 150 -16.48 -6.76 13.70
N ASN A 151 -15.36 -6.36 13.10
CA ASN A 151 -14.09 -6.22 13.82
C ASN A 151 -14.02 -4.94 14.66
N SER A 152 -13.29 -5.02 15.78
CA SER A 152 -12.96 -3.87 16.64
C SER A 152 -12.16 -2.82 15.87
N TYR A 153 -12.14 -1.56 16.35
CA TYR A 153 -11.50 -0.44 15.64
C TYR A 153 -10.05 -0.72 15.23
N LEU A 154 -9.24 -1.27 16.15
CA LEU A 154 -7.82 -1.59 15.87
C LEU A 154 -7.62 -2.79 14.95
N ASN A 155 -8.60 -3.70 14.88
CA ASN A 155 -8.54 -4.93 14.09
C ASN A 155 -9.40 -4.87 12.82
N THR A 156 -10.00 -3.71 12.52
CA THR A 156 -10.86 -3.53 11.35
C THR A 156 -9.99 -3.59 10.10
N ASN A 157 -10.18 -4.63 9.28
CA ASN A 157 -9.47 -4.72 8.02
C ASN A 157 -10.02 -3.69 7.04
N THR A 158 -9.11 -2.87 6.51
CA THR A 158 -9.42 -1.90 5.47
C THR A 158 -8.58 -2.18 4.24
N PHE A 159 -9.22 -2.19 3.08
CA PHE A 159 -8.58 -2.49 1.82
C PHE A 159 -8.73 -1.29 0.89
N LYS A 160 -7.61 -0.77 0.40
CA LYS A 160 -7.58 0.32 -0.58
C LYS A 160 -7.42 -0.22 -2.00
N TRP A 161 -8.30 0.17 -2.91
CA TRP A 161 -8.11 0.04 -4.35
C TRP A 161 -7.78 1.41 -4.93
N LYS A 162 -6.77 1.45 -5.81
CA LYS A 162 -6.44 2.62 -6.62
C LYS A 162 -6.29 2.18 -8.06
N PRO A 163 -6.62 3.04 -9.04
CA PRO A 163 -6.27 2.78 -10.42
C PRO A 163 -4.76 2.58 -10.58
N THR A 164 -4.34 1.72 -11.50
CA THR A 164 -2.92 1.39 -11.68
C THR A 164 -2.06 2.63 -12.01
N TRP A 165 -2.60 3.60 -12.74
CA TRP A 165 -1.91 4.84 -13.08
C TRP A 165 -1.70 5.78 -11.87
N ASP A 166 -2.44 5.57 -10.77
CA ASP A 166 -2.33 6.31 -9.51
C ASP A 166 -1.61 5.51 -8.41
N ASN A 167 -1.12 4.31 -8.74
CA ASN A 167 -0.18 3.63 -7.86
C ASN A 167 1.14 4.39 -7.86
N THR A 168 1.73 4.52 -6.69
CA THR A 168 3.01 5.15 -6.46
C THR A 168 3.80 4.37 -5.41
N LEU A 169 5.12 4.49 -5.48
CA LEU A 169 6.07 3.92 -4.56
C LEU A 169 6.95 5.04 -4.01
N ASP A 170 7.14 5.04 -2.70
CA ASP A 170 8.06 5.97 -2.05
C ASP A 170 9.45 5.32 -1.96
N PHE A 171 10.45 5.97 -2.54
CA PHE A 171 11.84 5.51 -2.51
C PHE A 171 12.76 6.53 -1.86
N LEU A 172 13.61 6.10 -0.94
CA LEU A 172 14.83 6.85 -0.63
C LEU A 172 15.80 6.74 -1.80
N VAL A 173 16.25 7.87 -2.32
CA VAL A 173 17.13 7.91 -3.48
C VAL A 173 18.56 8.23 -3.05
N ARG A 174 19.54 7.48 -3.58
CA ARG A 174 20.96 7.80 -3.41
C ARG A 174 21.69 7.86 -4.75
N LYS A 175 22.50 8.89 -4.96
CA LYS A 175 23.36 8.99 -6.14
C LYS A 175 24.38 7.86 -6.14
N CYS A 176 24.54 7.17 -7.27
CA CYS A 176 25.50 6.09 -7.38
C CYS A 176 26.94 6.64 -7.26
N PRO A 177 27.78 6.11 -6.36
CA PRO A 177 29.17 6.54 -6.24
C PRO A 177 29.95 6.28 -7.54
N GLU A 178 30.67 7.28 -8.02
CA GLU A 178 31.47 7.20 -9.27
C GLU A 178 32.57 6.14 -9.22
N SER A 179 33.03 5.79 -8.01
CA SER A 179 34.06 4.77 -7.78
C SER A 179 33.54 3.32 -7.84
N LEU A 180 32.27 3.09 -8.20
CA LEU A 180 31.72 1.75 -8.38
C LEU A 180 31.83 1.33 -9.84
N ASN A 181 32.59 0.26 -10.08
CA ASN A 181 32.68 -0.38 -11.39
C ASN A 181 31.84 -1.66 -11.39
N VAL A 182 30.58 -1.52 -11.76
CA VAL A 182 29.60 -2.62 -11.82
C VAL A 182 29.01 -2.60 -13.24
N PRO A 183 29.13 -3.67 -14.05
CA PRO A 183 28.66 -3.67 -15.44
C PRO A 183 27.19 -3.27 -15.60
N GLU A 184 26.33 -3.69 -14.68
CA GLU A 184 24.90 -3.36 -14.65
C GLU A 184 24.65 -1.87 -14.40
N TYR A 185 25.61 -1.15 -13.83
CA TYR A 185 25.52 0.27 -13.48
C TYR A 185 26.12 1.16 -14.58
N ALA A 186 26.24 0.63 -15.80
CA ALA A 186 26.85 1.34 -16.91
C ALA A 186 26.24 2.75 -17.08
N PRO A 187 27.08 3.78 -17.23
CA PRO A 187 26.62 5.15 -17.37
C PRO A 187 25.82 5.33 -18.66
N LYS A 188 24.83 6.22 -18.62
CA LYS A 188 24.03 6.61 -19.79
C LYS A 188 24.20 8.10 -20.06
N LYS A 189 24.50 8.47 -21.31
CA LYS A 189 24.70 9.87 -21.70
C LYS A 189 23.42 10.68 -21.47
N GLY A 190 23.52 11.82 -20.77
CA GLY A 190 22.38 12.68 -20.44
C GLY A 190 21.57 12.22 -19.23
N PHE A 191 22.10 11.26 -18.47
CA PHE A 191 21.47 10.76 -17.25
C PHE A 191 22.51 10.62 -16.13
N SER A 192 22.04 10.80 -14.90
CA SER A 192 22.76 10.50 -13.68
C SER A 192 22.17 9.26 -13.01
N LEU A 193 23.02 8.26 -12.74
CA LEU A 193 22.58 7.02 -12.09
C LEU A 193 22.36 7.23 -10.60
N HIS A 194 21.16 6.91 -10.16
CA HIS A 194 20.73 6.86 -8.78
C HIS A 194 20.20 5.45 -8.45
N LEU A 195 20.25 5.10 -7.17
CA LEU A 195 19.77 3.84 -6.64
C LEU A 195 18.57 4.09 -5.72
N LEU A 196 17.52 3.29 -5.89
CA LEU A 196 16.26 3.40 -5.15
C LEU A 196 16.22 2.41 -3.99
N PHE A 197 15.90 2.92 -2.81
CA PHE A 197 15.82 2.16 -1.57
C PHE A 197 14.42 2.22 -0.96
N VAL A 198 14.05 1.14 -0.30
CA VAL A 198 12.84 0.98 0.52
C VAL A 198 13.27 0.59 1.93
N GLY A 199 12.39 0.71 2.91
CA GLY A 199 12.69 0.24 4.26
C GLY A 199 12.44 -1.25 4.44
N ILE A 200 13.25 -1.92 5.26
CA ILE A 200 13.06 -3.34 5.59
C ILE A 200 13.50 -3.63 7.02
N SER A 201 12.83 -4.59 7.67
CA SER A 201 13.31 -5.14 8.94
C SER A 201 14.43 -6.15 8.73
N GLY A 202 15.36 -6.23 9.69
CA GLY A 202 16.45 -7.22 9.65
C GLY A 202 15.96 -8.68 9.62
N GLU A 203 14.81 -8.96 10.24
CA GLU A 203 14.17 -10.28 10.17
C GLU A 203 13.70 -10.61 8.74
N LEU A 204 12.97 -9.70 8.11
CA LEU A 204 12.45 -9.93 6.76
C LEU A 204 13.59 -10.00 5.74
N PHE A 205 14.61 -9.16 5.86
CA PHE A 205 15.81 -9.20 5.02
C PHE A 205 16.48 -10.57 5.03
N LYS A 206 16.66 -11.16 6.23
CA LYS A 206 17.21 -12.52 6.40
C LYS A 206 16.28 -13.58 5.84
N LYS A 207 14.97 -13.47 6.11
CA LYS A 207 13.96 -14.43 5.65
C LYS A 207 13.87 -14.50 4.12
N LEU A 208 14.03 -13.36 3.46
CA LEU A 208 14.03 -13.26 2.00
C LEU A 208 15.41 -13.57 1.38
N ALA A 209 16.43 -13.86 2.20
CA ALA A 209 17.81 -14.09 1.77
C ALA A 209 18.32 -12.98 0.82
N LEU A 210 17.96 -11.72 1.10
CA LEU A 210 18.39 -10.60 0.29
C LEU A 210 19.89 -10.35 0.48
N ASN A 211 20.53 -9.92 -0.60
CA ASN A 211 21.92 -9.46 -0.57
C ASN A 211 21.95 -7.93 -0.61
N TRP A 212 23.04 -7.34 -0.13
CA TRP A 212 23.25 -5.90 -0.28
C TRP A 212 23.64 -5.57 -1.71
N CYS A 213 23.14 -4.44 -2.24
CA CYS A 213 23.60 -3.97 -3.54
C CYS A 213 25.12 -3.63 -3.52
N PRO A 214 25.82 -3.77 -4.65
CA PRO A 214 27.18 -3.29 -4.81
C PRO A 214 27.37 -1.85 -4.31
N GLY A 215 28.40 -1.63 -3.49
CA GLY A 215 28.73 -0.30 -2.98
C GLY A 215 27.87 0.23 -1.82
N TYR A 216 26.98 -0.59 -1.25
CA TYR A 216 26.09 -0.16 -0.18
C TYR A 216 26.80 0.52 1.00
N THR A 217 27.98 0.05 1.43
CA THR A 217 28.74 0.69 2.54
C THR A 217 29.26 2.09 2.23
N LYS A 218 29.38 2.45 0.94
CA LYS A 218 29.73 3.81 0.51
C LYS A 218 28.52 4.74 0.55
N LEU A 219 27.31 4.17 0.48
CA LEU A 219 26.04 4.89 0.52
C LEU A 219 25.55 5.07 1.95
N PHE A 220 25.60 4.02 2.77
CA PHE A 220 25.09 4.05 4.12
C PHE A 220 26.17 3.67 5.12
N PRO A 221 26.26 4.38 6.26
CA PRO A 221 27.22 4.05 7.30
C PRO A 221 26.95 2.64 7.86
N VAL A 222 28.01 1.97 8.31
CA VAL A 222 27.93 0.59 8.84
C VAL A 222 26.96 0.50 10.03
N THR A 223 26.86 1.54 10.84
CA THR A 223 25.93 1.64 11.98
C THR A 223 24.47 1.45 11.57
N GLN A 224 24.09 1.91 10.38
CA GLN A 224 22.73 1.79 9.86
C GLN A 224 22.39 0.34 9.48
N ARG A 225 23.37 -0.51 9.15
CA ARG A 225 23.15 -1.94 8.87
C ARG A 225 22.80 -2.76 10.11
N ASN A 226 23.23 -2.28 11.27
CA ASN A 226 23.01 -2.97 12.55
C ASN A 226 21.70 -2.55 13.22
N GLN A 227 20.94 -1.66 12.59
CA GLN A 227 19.61 -1.29 13.06
C GLN A 227 18.61 -2.41 12.74
N ASN A 228 17.53 -2.47 13.51
CA ASN A 228 16.45 -3.44 13.26
C ASN A 228 15.64 -3.10 12.00
N TYR A 229 15.70 -1.84 11.54
CA TYR A 229 15.05 -1.33 10.34
C TYR A 229 16.04 -0.45 9.58
N PHE A 230 16.20 -0.69 8.28
CA PHE A 230 17.23 -0.04 7.46
C PHE A 230 16.80 0.05 5.98
N PRO A 231 17.42 0.93 5.19
CA PRO A 231 17.19 0.98 3.75
C PRO A 231 17.77 -0.25 3.04
N VAL A 232 17.03 -0.83 2.11
CA VAL A 232 17.50 -1.89 1.21
C VAL A 232 17.12 -1.54 -0.22
N GLN A 233 17.92 -1.96 -1.20
CA GLN A 233 17.60 -1.69 -2.59
C GLN A 233 16.24 -2.32 -2.95
N PHE A 234 15.43 -1.61 -3.72
CA PHE A 234 14.15 -2.15 -4.17
C PHE A 234 14.37 -3.19 -5.27
N GLN A 235 14.36 -4.45 -4.87
CA GLN A 235 14.64 -5.61 -5.70
C GLN A 235 13.41 -6.53 -5.71
N PRO A 236 12.37 -6.20 -6.50
CA PRO A 236 11.19 -7.03 -6.57
C PRO A 236 11.49 -8.41 -7.16
N SER A 237 10.67 -9.37 -6.78
CA SER A 237 10.93 -10.80 -7.03
C SER A 237 11.10 -11.16 -8.51
N ASP A 238 10.38 -10.47 -9.40
CA ASP A 238 10.37 -10.73 -10.83
C ASP A 238 11.20 -9.72 -11.65
N PHE A 239 11.77 -8.69 -11.01
CA PHE A 239 12.63 -7.70 -11.65
C PHE A 239 13.74 -7.18 -10.72
N PRO A 240 14.83 -7.93 -10.52
CA PRO A 240 15.84 -7.59 -9.52
C PRO A 240 16.58 -6.26 -9.72
N LEU A 241 16.54 -5.68 -10.91
CA LEU A 241 17.21 -4.42 -11.23
C LEU A 241 16.29 -3.19 -11.10
N ALA A 242 15.11 -3.31 -10.48
CA ALA A 242 14.15 -2.20 -10.37
C ALA A 242 14.69 -0.98 -9.60
N PHE A 243 15.69 -1.20 -8.75
CA PHE A 243 16.34 -0.15 -7.97
C PHE A 243 17.25 0.77 -8.80
N LEU A 244 17.56 0.43 -10.06
CA LEU A 244 18.37 1.29 -10.93
C LEU A 244 17.52 2.40 -11.51
N TYR A 245 17.86 3.65 -11.17
CA TYR A 245 17.16 4.82 -11.68
C TYR A 245 18.11 5.75 -12.44
N TYR A 246 17.91 5.82 -13.75
CA TYR A 246 18.61 6.77 -14.61
C TYR A 246 17.83 8.08 -14.63
N HIS A 247 18.25 9.01 -13.78
CA HIS A 247 17.61 10.31 -13.66
C HIS A 247 18.05 11.23 -14.82
N PRO A 248 17.13 11.76 -15.64
CA PRO A 248 17.48 12.63 -16.76
C PRO A 248 18.10 13.94 -16.26
N ASP A 249 19.21 14.38 -16.86
CA ASP A 249 19.84 15.66 -16.52
C ASP A 249 18.95 16.88 -16.84
N THR A 250 17.93 16.67 -17.69
CA THR A 250 16.92 17.67 -18.07
C THR A 250 15.71 17.70 -17.14
N SER A 251 15.66 16.86 -16.09
CA SER A 251 14.52 16.82 -15.18
C SER A 251 14.36 18.15 -14.44
N SER A 252 13.11 18.54 -14.18
CA SER A 252 12.80 19.69 -13.31
C SER A 252 13.12 19.42 -11.83
N PHE A 253 13.21 18.14 -11.44
CA PHE A 253 13.58 17.74 -10.09
C PHE A 253 15.10 17.69 -9.95
N SER A 254 15.68 18.74 -9.35
CA SER A 254 17.11 18.78 -9.02
C SER A 254 17.38 18.42 -7.55
N ASN A 255 18.61 18.02 -7.24
CA ASN A 255 19.06 17.70 -5.89
C ASN A 255 18.18 16.68 -5.16
N ILE A 256 18.00 15.51 -5.78
CA ILE A 256 17.18 14.41 -5.28
C ILE A 256 17.93 13.43 -4.36
N ASP A 257 19.27 13.52 -4.32
CA ASP A 257 20.10 12.63 -3.48
C ASP A 257 19.75 12.79 -2.00
N GLY A 258 19.59 11.66 -1.30
CA GLY A 258 19.25 11.61 0.11
C GLY A 258 17.81 11.96 0.43
N LYS A 259 16.93 12.14 -0.58
CA LYS A 259 15.51 12.45 -0.37
C LYS A 259 14.62 11.25 -0.64
N VAL A 260 13.43 11.27 -0.04
CA VAL A 260 12.35 10.35 -0.40
C VAL A 260 11.55 10.93 -1.55
N LEU A 261 11.43 10.19 -2.64
CA LEU A 261 10.62 10.53 -3.80
C LEU A 261 9.41 9.61 -3.87
N GLU A 262 8.25 10.19 -4.14
CA GLU A 262 7.09 9.44 -4.58
C GLU A 262 7.18 9.28 -6.10
N MET A 263 7.25 8.03 -6.56
CA MET A 263 7.48 7.71 -7.96
C MET A 263 6.43 6.74 -8.48
N ARG A 264 6.12 6.81 -9.77
CA ARG A 264 5.26 5.82 -10.45
C ARG A 264 6.00 5.11 -11.57
N CYS A 265 5.70 3.84 -11.75
CA CYS A 265 6.23 3.04 -12.85
C CYS A 265 5.46 3.36 -14.13
N LEU A 266 6.12 3.97 -15.12
CA LEU A 266 5.54 4.21 -16.44
C LEU A 266 5.60 2.95 -17.31
N LYS A 267 6.76 2.30 -17.30
CA LYS A 267 7.04 1.16 -18.16
C LYS A 267 8.15 0.30 -17.59
N ARG A 268 7.98 -1.01 -17.69
CA ARG A 268 9.07 -1.99 -17.52
C ARG A 268 9.74 -2.25 -18.85
N GLU A 269 11.04 -2.02 -18.92
CA GLU A 269 11.88 -2.45 -20.04
C GLU A 269 12.66 -3.70 -19.66
N ILE A 270 13.36 -4.30 -20.63
CA ILE A 270 14.06 -5.58 -20.43
C ILE A 270 15.10 -5.47 -19.30
N ASN A 271 15.81 -4.34 -19.21
CA ASN A 271 16.95 -4.16 -18.30
C ASN A 271 16.81 -2.97 -17.33
N HIS A 272 15.72 -2.20 -17.40
CA HIS A 272 15.45 -1.15 -16.43
C HIS A 272 13.96 -0.83 -16.33
N VAL A 273 13.60 -0.03 -15.32
CA VAL A 273 12.26 0.49 -15.14
C VAL A 273 12.27 2.00 -15.40
N SER A 274 11.28 2.46 -16.16
CA SER A 274 11.03 3.88 -16.38
C SER A 274 10.18 4.41 -15.25
N TRP A 275 10.84 5.08 -14.30
CA TRP A 275 10.19 5.75 -13.17
C TRP A 275 9.94 7.22 -13.48
N GLU A 276 8.75 7.70 -13.14
CA GLU A 276 8.42 9.13 -13.12
C GLU A 276 8.29 9.62 -11.68
N ILE A 277 8.91 10.76 -11.38
CA ILE A 277 8.78 11.42 -10.08
C ILE A 277 7.45 12.16 -10.05
N VAL A 278 6.60 11.82 -9.09
CA VAL A 278 5.33 12.52 -8.82
C VAL A 278 5.60 13.72 -7.92
N LYS A 279 6.30 13.52 -6.81
CA LYS A 279 6.74 14.59 -5.90
C LYS A 279 7.90 14.17 -5.01
N ILE A 280 8.53 15.17 -4.38
CA ILE A 280 9.45 14.96 -3.26
C ILE A 280 8.61 14.91 -1.97
N ARG A 281 8.81 13.89 -1.14
CA ARG A 281 8.07 13.67 0.12
C ARG A 281 8.67 14.45 1.28
N GLU A 282 8.54 15.78 1.21
CA GLU A 282 9.04 16.68 2.26
C GLU A 282 8.37 16.42 3.63
N ASP A 283 7.13 15.94 3.63
CA ASP A 283 6.39 15.51 4.82
C ASP A 283 7.04 14.34 5.58
N ARG A 284 7.91 13.57 4.91
CA ARG A 284 8.59 12.39 5.47
C ARG A 284 10.04 12.62 5.86
N GLN A 285 10.55 13.85 5.73
CA GLN A 285 11.96 14.14 6.00
C GLN A 285 12.33 13.97 7.46
N GLN A 286 11.42 14.28 8.38
CA GLN A 286 11.67 14.07 9.80
C GLN A 286 11.75 12.57 10.14
N ASP A 287 10.85 11.76 9.58
CA ASP A 287 10.86 10.31 9.73
C ASP A 287 12.14 9.68 9.16
N LEU A 288 12.65 10.22 8.05
CA LEU A 288 13.93 9.81 7.46
C LEU A 288 15.11 10.13 8.39
N LYS A 289 15.14 11.35 8.94
CA LYS A 289 16.22 11.78 9.86
C LYS A 289 16.27 10.95 11.14
N THR A 290 15.11 10.56 11.66
CA THR A 290 15.03 9.70 12.85
C THR A 290 15.28 8.22 12.53
N GLY A 291 15.36 7.85 11.26
CA GLY A 291 15.54 6.47 10.80
C GLY A 291 14.27 5.62 10.87
N GLY A 292 13.10 6.24 11.05
CA GLY A 292 11.80 5.58 11.06
C GLY A 292 11.22 5.31 9.68
N TYR A 293 11.73 5.97 8.62
CA TYR A 293 11.20 5.84 7.26
C TYR A 293 12.27 5.97 6.18
N PHE A 294 12.34 5.02 5.26
CA PHE A 294 13.31 5.03 4.14
C PHE A 294 12.62 4.89 2.77
N GLY A 295 11.37 5.33 2.68
CA GLY A 295 10.44 4.91 1.63
C GLY A 295 9.47 3.85 2.15
N ASN A 296 8.65 3.28 1.26
CA ASN A 296 7.70 2.24 1.67
C ASN A 296 8.42 1.04 2.30
N ASP A 297 7.74 0.29 3.18
CA ASP A 297 8.23 -1.01 3.61
C ASP A 297 8.36 -1.96 2.43
N PHE A 298 9.39 -2.80 2.41
CA PHE A 298 9.69 -3.72 1.30
C PHE A 298 8.49 -4.57 0.89
N LYS A 299 7.77 -5.14 1.86
CA LYS A 299 6.57 -5.94 1.58
C LYS A 299 5.46 -5.10 0.93
N THR A 300 5.26 -3.87 1.40
CA THR A 300 4.28 -2.94 0.83
C THR A 300 4.70 -2.54 -0.59
N ALA A 301 5.99 -2.27 -0.79
CA ALA A 301 6.55 -1.93 -2.10
C ALA A 301 6.39 -3.07 -3.11
N GLU A 302 6.69 -4.31 -2.70
CA GLU A 302 6.48 -5.52 -3.51
C GLU A 302 5.01 -5.67 -3.92
N LEU A 303 4.07 -5.53 -2.97
CA LEU A 303 2.63 -5.65 -3.25
C LEU A 303 2.14 -4.54 -4.17
N THR A 304 2.65 -3.32 -4.03
CA THR A 304 2.34 -2.23 -4.96
C THR A 304 2.93 -2.50 -6.35
N TRP A 305 4.15 -3.02 -6.42
CA TRP A 305 4.80 -3.40 -7.67
C TRP A 305 4.02 -4.47 -8.44
N LEU A 306 3.51 -5.48 -7.74
CA LEU A 306 2.64 -6.50 -8.35
C LEU A 306 1.38 -5.90 -9.00
N ASN A 307 0.88 -4.75 -8.54
CA ASN A 307 -0.26 -4.09 -9.19
C ASN A 307 0.09 -3.42 -10.53
N TYR A 308 1.37 -3.15 -10.81
CA TYR A 308 1.80 -2.75 -12.16
C TYR A 308 1.92 -3.96 -13.09
N MET A 309 2.28 -5.13 -12.55
CA MET A 309 2.47 -6.36 -13.30
C MET A 309 1.16 -7.08 -13.61
N ASP A 310 0.24 -7.12 -12.65
CA ASP A 310 -1.13 -7.65 -12.79
C ASP A 310 -2.14 -6.57 -12.39
N PRO A 311 -2.38 -5.58 -13.27
CA PRO A 311 -3.30 -4.47 -13.01
C PRO A 311 -4.68 -4.94 -12.56
N PHE A 312 -5.11 -4.47 -11.39
CA PHE A 312 -6.45 -4.74 -10.87
C PHE A 312 -7.41 -3.67 -11.35
N SER A 313 -8.20 -3.98 -12.39
CA SER A 313 -9.07 -2.97 -13.01
C SER A 313 -10.30 -2.63 -12.16
N PHE A 314 -10.94 -1.51 -12.50
CA PHE A 314 -12.16 -1.09 -11.83
C PHE A 314 -13.31 -2.09 -12.07
N GLU A 315 -13.42 -2.62 -13.28
CA GLU A 315 -14.46 -3.59 -13.64
C GLU A 315 -14.29 -4.92 -12.89
N GLU A 316 -13.05 -5.31 -12.58
CA GLU A 316 -12.75 -6.54 -11.84
C GLU A 316 -13.19 -6.46 -10.37
N LEU A 317 -13.34 -5.26 -9.79
CA LEU A 317 -13.98 -5.11 -8.46
C LEU A 317 -15.40 -5.67 -8.47
N ALA A 318 -16.13 -5.48 -9.56
CA ALA A 318 -17.51 -5.94 -9.67
C ALA A 318 -17.61 -7.38 -10.21
N LYS A 319 -16.87 -7.68 -11.29
CA LYS A 319 -16.96 -8.96 -12.01
C LYS A 319 -16.10 -10.07 -11.41
N GLY A 320 -15.23 -9.73 -10.48
CA GLY A 320 -14.23 -10.62 -9.93
C GLY A 320 -12.91 -10.52 -10.72
N PRO A 321 -11.77 -10.66 -10.03
CA PRO A 321 -10.46 -10.76 -10.67
C PRO A 321 -10.38 -11.87 -11.72
N SER A 322 -9.82 -11.55 -12.88
CA SER A 322 -9.63 -12.48 -14.00
C SER A 322 -8.15 -12.69 -14.32
N GLY A 323 -7.79 -13.82 -14.93
CA GLY A 323 -6.47 -14.02 -15.55
C GLY A 323 -5.25 -14.09 -14.61
N MET A 324 -5.45 -14.39 -13.32
CA MET A 324 -4.37 -14.32 -12.33
C MET A 324 -3.25 -15.36 -12.57
N TYR A 325 -2.01 -14.89 -12.45
CA TYR A 325 -0.83 -15.74 -12.32
C TYR A 325 -0.78 -16.31 -10.88
N PHE A 326 -0.90 -17.64 -10.71
CA PHE A 326 -0.84 -18.41 -9.44
C PHE A 326 -2.02 -18.38 -8.44
N ALA A 327 -3.25 -18.13 -8.89
CA ALA A 327 -4.39 -17.81 -8.01
C ALA A 327 -5.09 -18.90 -7.19
N GLY A 328 -4.79 -20.18 -7.32
CA GLY A 328 -5.57 -21.21 -6.61
C GLY A 328 -4.75 -22.38 -6.11
N ALA A 329 -5.11 -22.91 -4.93
CA ALA A 329 -4.96 -24.33 -4.72
C ALA A 329 -5.87 -25.02 -5.75
N LYS A 330 -5.32 -25.94 -6.54
CA LYS A 330 -6.10 -26.68 -7.52
C LYS A 330 -7.28 -27.35 -6.80
N THR A 331 -8.49 -27.21 -7.33
CA THR A 331 -9.68 -27.89 -6.82
C THR A 331 -9.50 -29.41 -6.89
N GLY A 332 -10.19 -30.17 -6.02
CA GLY A 332 -10.00 -31.62 -5.88
C GLY A 332 -10.20 -32.43 -7.18
N ILE A 333 -10.96 -31.89 -8.14
CA ILE A 333 -11.15 -32.46 -9.48
C ILE A 333 -9.85 -32.62 -10.28
N TYR A 334 -8.83 -31.81 -10.00
CA TYR A 334 -7.52 -31.89 -10.65
C TYR A 334 -6.52 -32.74 -9.87
N ARG A 335 -6.93 -33.42 -8.78
CA ARG A 335 -6.03 -34.25 -7.96
C ARG A 335 -5.43 -35.39 -8.78
N ALA A 336 -6.23 -36.08 -9.57
CA ALA A 336 -5.76 -37.18 -10.42
C ALA A 336 -4.76 -36.69 -11.49
N GLN A 337 -5.09 -35.60 -12.19
CA GLN A 337 -4.20 -34.98 -13.17
C GLN A 337 -2.90 -34.46 -12.52
N THR A 338 -3.00 -33.87 -11.33
CA THR A 338 -1.84 -33.35 -10.59
C THR A 338 -0.95 -34.49 -10.10
N ALA A 339 -1.52 -35.60 -9.63
CA ALA A 339 -0.76 -36.79 -9.27
C ALA A 339 -0.03 -37.39 -10.50
N LEU A 340 -0.70 -37.47 -11.65
CA LEU A 340 -0.07 -37.94 -12.89
C LEU A 340 1.07 -37.02 -13.35
N ILE A 341 0.85 -35.70 -13.40
CA ILE A 341 1.88 -34.72 -13.76
C ILE A 341 3.04 -34.77 -12.75
N SER A 342 2.74 -34.92 -11.46
CA SER A 342 3.75 -35.08 -10.40
C SER A 342 4.59 -36.34 -10.59
N PHE A 343 3.98 -37.46 -10.95
CA PHE A 343 4.68 -38.71 -11.27
C PHE A 343 5.60 -38.54 -12.49
N ILE A 344 5.07 -37.97 -13.59
CA ILE A 344 5.87 -37.71 -14.80
C ILE A 344 7.06 -36.77 -14.48
N LYS A 345 6.83 -35.73 -13.68
CA LYS A 345 7.89 -34.81 -13.23
C LYS A 345 8.96 -35.55 -12.42
N GLN A 346 8.57 -36.42 -11.49
CA GLN A 346 9.50 -37.23 -10.69
C GLN A 346 10.40 -38.09 -11.60
N GLU A 347 9.81 -38.81 -12.57
CA GLU A 347 10.55 -39.66 -13.51
C GLU A 347 11.51 -38.86 -14.40
N ILE A 348 11.18 -37.61 -14.75
CA ILE A 348 12.06 -36.73 -15.52
C ILE A 348 13.17 -36.16 -14.64
N ILE A 349 12.84 -35.69 -13.43
CA ILE A 349 13.82 -35.11 -12.49
C ILE A 349 14.81 -36.17 -12.03
N GLN A 350 14.39 -37.41 -11.82
CA GLN A 350 15.31 -38.52 -11.52
C GLN A 350 16.31 -38.79 -12.64
N LYS A 351 16.03 -38.44 -13.90
CA LYS A 351 17.03 -38.61 -14.99
C LYS A 351 18.17 -37.61 -14.91
N ILE A 352 18.01 -36.54 -14.14
CA ILE A 352 19.07 -35.57 -13.85
C ILE A 352 19.63 -35.75 -12.44
N SER A 353 19.38 -36.90 -11.81
CA SER A 353 20.05 -37.31 -10.58
C SER A 353 21.56 -37.19 -10.76
N HIS A 354 22.26 -36.71 -9.73
CA HIS A 354 23.72 -36.47 -9.71
C HIS A 354 24.26 -35.22 -10.43
N GLN A 355 23.41 -34.33 -10.96
CA GLN A 355 23.88 -33.04 -11.45
C GLN A 355 24.21 -32.09 -10.29
N SER A 356 25.36 -31.41 -10.36
CA SER A 356 25.82 -30.50 -9.29
C SER A 356 25.07 -29.17 -9.24
N TRP A 357 24.36 -28.82 -10.33
CA TRP A 357 23.55 -27.61 -10.43
C TRP A 357 22.37 -27.85 -11.36
N VAL A 358 21.20 -27.29 -10.99
CA VAL A 358 19.96 -27.35 -11.78
C VAL A 358 19.33 -25.97 -11.78
N ILE A 359 18.83 -25.53 -12.94
CA ILE A 359 18.07 -24.27 -13.08
C ILE A 359 16.65 -24.63 -13.54
N ASP A 360 15.69 -24.45 -12.65
CA ASP A 360 14.26 -24.60 -12.97
C ASP A 360 13.65 -23.22 -13.29
N LEU A 361 13.39 -22.99 -14.57
CA LEU A 361 12.84 -21.73 -15.10
C LEU A 361 11.34 -21.54 -14.79
N GLY A 362 10.66 -22.54 -14.22
CA GLY A 362 9.21 -22.57 -14.05
C GLY A 362 8.76 -23.14 -12.69
N ILE A 363 9.60 -23.07 -11.66
CA ILE A 363 9.38 -23.77 -10.38
C ILE A 363 8.11 -23.35 -9.62
N GLY A 364 7.55 -22.17 -9.94
CA GLY A 364 6.34 -21.66 -9.32
C GLY A 364 6.45 -21.61 -7.79
N LYS A 365 5.61 -22.37 -7.08
CA LYS A 365 5.56 -22.40 -5.60
C LYS A 365 6.65 -23.27 -4.95
N GLY A 366 7.70 -23.68 -5.67
CA GLY A 366 8.77 -24.50 -5.08
C GLY A 366 8.36 -25.96 -4.80
N GLN A 367 7.24 -26.43 -5.37
CA GLN A 367 6.67 -27.75 -5.07
C GLN A 367 7.57 -28.92 -5.50
N ASP A 368 8.49 -28.65 -6.43
CA ASP A 368 9.39 -29.65 -6.99
C ASP A 368 10.77 -29.65 -6.31
N LEU A 369 11.02 -28.74 -5.35
CA LEU A 369 12.31 -28.60 -4.67
C LEU A 369 12.73 -29.89 -3.94
N GLY A 370 11.81 -30.54 -3.23
CA GLY A 370 12.09 -31.82 -2.58
C GLY A 370 12.50 -32.92 -3.57
N ARG A 371 11.92 -32.90 -4.78
CA ARG A 371 12.23 -33.89 -5.82
C ARG A 371 13.64 -33.71 -6.38
N TYR A 372 14.13 -32.47 -6.45
CA TYR A 372 15.51 -32.17 -6.82
C TYR A 372 16.52 -32.52 -5.71
N LEU A 373 16.10 -32.53 -4.44
CA LEU A 373 16.96 -32.96 -3.33
C LEU A 373 17.06 -34.49 -3.23
N ASP A 374 15.99 -35.19 -3.59
CA ASP A 374 15.90 -36.66 -3.56
C ASP A 374 16.38 -37.35 -4.85
N ALA A 375 16.65 -36.59 -5.90
CA ALA A 375 17.24 -37.04 -7.16
C ALA A 375 18.75 -36.82 -7.15
#